data_AF-A0A1F6X0A0-F1
#
_entry.id   AF-A0A1F6X0A0-F1
#
_cell.length_a   1.000
_cell.length_b   1.000
_cell.length_c   1.000
_cell.angle_alpha   90.00
_cell.angle_beta   90.00
_cell.angle_gamma   90.00
#
_symmetry.space_group_name_H-M   'P 1'
#
loop_
_entity.id
_entity.type
_entity.pdbx_description
1 polymer ?
#
loop_
_entity_poly.entity_id
_entity_poly.type
_entity_poly.pdbx_seq_one_letter_code
_entity_poly.pdbx_strand_id
1 'polypeptide(L)'
;MEEKMDENIDKSLSRTGRYVIYSIWIQSQLSDLIILNRNKGIINDFNSQEIIPSILREQRYIFWEKDFREVKEIFETEFSSLLTTEVKMVLSSIYYLRNAIVHSHVSVGRKYLLYKPKNEKIVQSIKETLTIKNKSDENLNVPEIFKIDFSKDSLYFENMQVIKNFDEVFLKMICEKIGVFHPKIR
;
A
#
# COMPACT_ATOMS: atom_id res chain seq x y z
N MET A 1 -26.88 -25.42 12.15
CA MET A 1 -26.04 -26.01 11.08
C MET A 1 -25.14 -24.87 10.61
N GLU A 2 -23.94 -24.74 11.16
CA GLU A 2 -22.95 -23.78 10.66
C GLU A 2 -22.54 -24.25 9.26
N GLU A 3 -22.94 -23.51 8.23
CA GLU A 3 -22.37 -23.68 6.90
C GLU A 3 -20.88 -23.34 7.02
N LYS A 4 -20.02 -24.35 6.89
CA LYS A 4 -18.58 -24.13 6.74
C LYS A 4 -18.38 -23.29 5.48
N MET A 5 -17.95 -22.04 5.67
CA MET A 5 -17.51 -21.18 4.59
C MET A 5 -16.38 -21.89 3.83
N ASP A 6 -16.42 -21.85 2.48
CA ASP A 6 -15.37 -22.45 1.65
C ASP A 6 -14.02 -21.84 2.05
N GLU A 7 -13.06 -22.70 2.40
CA GLU A 7 -11.72 -22.32 2.85
C GLU A 7 -11.05 -21.31 1.90
N ASN A 8 -11.35 -21.36 0.60
CA ASN A 8 -10.82 -20.41 -0.37
C ASN A 8 -11.43 -19.01 -0.25
N ILE A 9 -12.69 -18.91 0.18
CA ILE A 9 -13.35 -17.63 0.43
C ILE A 9 -12.70 -16.96 1.64
N ASP A 10 -12.59 -17.68 2.76
CA ASP A 10 -11.93 -17.21 3.99
C ASP A 10 -10.51 -16.76 3.72
N LYS A 11 -9.76 -17.60 2.99
CA LYS A 11 -8.37 -17.34 2.62
C LYS A 11 -8.25 -16.07 1.78
N SER A 12 -9.10 -15.88 0.77
CA SER A 12 -9.09 -14.69 -0.08
C SER A 12 -9.42 -13.43 0.71
N LEU A 13 -10.52 -13.44 1.47
CA LEU A 13 -10.96 -12.30 2.28
C LEU A 13 -9.91 -11.90 3.33
N SER A 14 -9.38 -12.88 4.07
CA SER A 14 -8.34 -12.66 5.09
C SER A 14 -7.08 -12.05 4.48
N ARG A 15 -6.62 -12.58 3.35
CA ARG A 15 -5.42 -12.08 2.66
C ARG A 15 -5.61 -10.69 2.09
N THR A 16 -6.78 -10.42 1.51
CA THR A 16 -7.12 -9.09 1.01
C THR A 16 -7.17 -8.07 2.17
N GLY A 17 -7.78 -8.42 3.30
CA GLY A 17 -7.76 -7.61 4.51
C GLY A 17 -6.32 -7.35 5.00
N ARG A 18 -5.48 -8.38 5.02
CA ARG A 18 -4.07 -8.27 5.42
C ARG A 18 -3.29 -7.31 4.53
N TYR A 19 -3.48 -7.37 3.21
CA TYR A 19 -2.85 -6.43 2.28
C TYR A 19 -3.27 -4.98 2.57
N VAL A 20 -4.56 -4.75 2.82
CA VAL A 20 -5.06 -3.41 3.18
C VAL A 20 -4.40 -2.90 4.46
N ILE A 21 -4.33 -3.72 5.50
CA ILE A 21 -3.68 -3.35 6.77
C ILE A 21 -2.21 -2.96 6.55
N TYR A 22 -1.46 -3.75 5.78
CA TYR A 22 -0.07 -3.39 5.48
C TYR A 22 0.05 -2.14 4.61
N SER A 23 -0.89 -1.88 3.70
CA SER A 23 -0.88 -0.61 2.95
C SER A 23 -1.14 0.60 3.85
N ILE A 24 -2.01 0.48 4.86
CA ILE A 24 -2.24 1.54 5.87
C ILE A 24 -0.98 1.76 6.71
N TRP A 25 -0.29 0.67 7.05
CA TRP A 25 1.00 0.73 7.74
C TRP A 25 2.05 1.48 6.90
N ILE A 26 2.20 1.15 5.61
CA ILE A 26 3.07 1.92 4.70
C ILE A 26 2.70 3.41 4.68
N GLN A 27 1.42 3.77 4.55
CA GLN A 27 0.99 5.17 4.59
C GLN A 27 1.44 5.90 5.87
N SER A 28 1.39 5.20 7.01
CA SER A 28 1.82 5.75 8.30
C SER A 28 3.33 6.02 8.30
N GLN A 29 4.13 5.09 7.78
CA GLN A 29 5.56 5.29 7.64
C GLN A 29 5.94 6.43 6.69
N LEU A 30 5.24 6.57 5.56
CA LEU A 30 5.44 7.71 4.66
C LEU A 30 5.21 9.03 5.38
N SER A 31 4.14 9.10 6.17
CA SER A 31 3.78 10.28 6.96
C SER A 31 4.87 10.62 7.97
N ASP A 32 5.38 9.63 8.70
CA ASP A 32 6.49 9.82 9.64
C ASP A 32 7.74 10.37 8.97
N LEU A 33 8.12 9.79 7.83
CA LEU A 33 9.29 10.24 7.07
C LEU A 33 9.13 11.69 6.61
N ILE A 34 7.95 12.08 6.12
CA ILE A 34 7.66 13.47 5.75
C ILE A 34 7.84 14.38 6.97
N ILE A 35 7.24 14.03 8.11
CA ILE A 35 7.28 14.86 9.32
C ILE A 35 8.71 14.99 9.84
N LEU A 36 9.46 13.89 9.90
CA LEU A 36 10.84 13.86 10.37
C LEU A 36 11.77 14.65 9.43
N ASN A 37 11.58 14.55 8.12
CA ASN A 37 12.37 15.33 7.16
C ASN A 37 12.14 16.84 7.30
N ARG A 38 10.91 17.26 7.60
CA ARG A 38 10.56 18.66 7.86
C ARG A 38 11.05 19.16 9.22
N ASN A 39 11.23 18.27 10.18
CA ASN A 39 11.58 18.60 11.57
C ASN A 39 12.91 17.95 11.98
N LYS A 40 13.97 18.12 11.21
CA LYS A 40 15.26 17.42 11.42
C LYS A 40 15.83 17.53 12.84
N GLY A 41 15.54 18.63 13.55
CA GLY A 41 15.95 18.84 14.93
C GLY A 41 15.49 17.76 15.92
N ILE A 42 14.40 17.04 15.62
CA ILE A 42 13.86 16.00 16.52
C ILE A 42 14.36 14.59 16.21
N ILE A 43 15.13 14.39 15.14
CA ILE A 43 15.53 13.06 14.67
C ILE A 43 16.39 12.34 15.72
N ASN A 44 17.31 13.06 16.37
CA ASN A 44 18.13 12.47 17.44
C ASN A 44 17.28 12.02 18.62
N ASP A 45 16.30 12.83 19.03
CA ASP A 45 15.37 12.47 20.10
C ASP A 45 14.50 11.29 19.70
N PHE A 46 13.97 11.27 18.47
CA PHE A 46 13.18 10.17 17.93
C PHE A 46 13.96 8.84 17.90
N ASN A 47 15.24 8.89 17.52
CA ASN A 47 16.09 7.70 17.47
C ASN A 47 16.46 7.19 18.87
N SER A 48 16.74 8.10 19.81
CA SER A 48 17.28 7.78 21.14
C SER A 48 16.20 7.45 22.18
N GLN A 49 15.03 8.04 22.08
CA GLN A 49 13.98 7.91 23.10
C GLN A 49 13.03 6.73 22.80
N GLU A 50 12.49 6.13 23.85
CA GLU A 50 11.32 5.24 23.73
C GLU A 50 10.03 6.03 23.49
N ILE A 51 10.00 7.30 23.92
CA ILE A 51 8.83 8.16 23.84
C ILE A 51 8.87 8.96 22.54
N ILE A 52 7.73 8.98 21.84
CA ILE A 52 7.57 9.70 20.59
C ILE A 52 7.50 11.22 20.87
N PRO A 53 8.34 12.05 20.21
CA PRO A 53 8.31 13.50 20.36
C PRO A 53 6.91 14.07 20.15
N SER A 54 6.50 15.04 20.99
CA SER A 54 5.15 15.63 20.94
C SER A 54 4.80 16.17 19.56
N ILE A 55 5.75 16.86 18.92
CA ILE A 55 5.56 17.41 17.57
C ILE A 55 5.29 16.31 16.52
N LEU A 56 5.93 15.14 16.62
CA LEU A 56 5.65 14.03 15.70
C LEU A 56 4.23 13.52 15.90
N ARG A 57 3.79 13.41 17.16
CA ARG A 57 2.43 12.98 17.52
C ARG A 57 1.35 13.94 17.02
N GLU A 58 1.56 15.24 17.22
CA GLU A 58 0.63 16.28 16.76
C GLU A 58 0.50 16.28 15.23
N GLN A 59 1.62 16.18 14.53
CA GLN A 59 1.62 16.14 13.07
C GLN A 59 1.01 14.83 12.52
N ARG A 60 1.20 13.69 13.20
CA ARG A 60 0.56 12.42 12.82
C ARG A 60 -0.96 12.54 12.78
N TYR A 61 -1.58 13.25 13.72
CA TYR A 61 -3.04 13.46 13.70
C TYR A 61 -3.51 14.14 12.41
N ILE A 62 -2.75 15.14 11.93
CA ILE A 62 -3.04 15.83 10.66
C ILE A 62 -2.92 14.86 9.48
N PHE A 63 -1.91 13.98 9.49
CA PHE A 63 -1.72 12.98 8.43
C PHE A 63 -2.72 11.82 8.48
N TRP A 64 -3.31 11.52 9.63
CA TRP A 64 -4.35 10.49 9.75
C TRP A 64 -5.66 10.87 9.07
N GLU A 65 -5.93 12.16 8.91
CA GLU A 65 -7.09 12.65 8.16
C GLU A 65 -6.90 12.54 6.64
N LYS A 66 -5.67 12.30 6.18
CA LYS A 66 -5.34 12.22 4.75
C LYS A 66 -5.58 10.83 4.19
N ASP A 67 -6.05 10.78 2.94
CA ASP A 67 -6.07 9.52 2.22
C ASP A 67 -4.66 9.11 1.74
N PHE A 68 -4.52 7.85 1.31
CA PHE A 68 -3.23 7.34 0.83
C PHE A 68 -2.69 8.15 -0.36
N ARG A 69 -3.57 8.62 -1.24
CA ARG A 69 -3.16 9.37 -2.43
C ARG A 69 -2.50 10.68 -2.03
N GLU A 70 -3.11 11.44 -1.13
CA GLU A 70 -2.56 12.67 -0.61
C GLU A 70 -1.19 12.44 0.04
N VAL A 71 -1.08 11.44 0.93
CA VAL A 71 0.19 11.13 1.60
C VAL A 71 1.26 10.73 0.59
N LYS A 72 0.92 9.90 -0.39
CA LYS A 72 1.81 9.51 -1.49
C LYS A 72 2.30 10.73 -2.28
N GLU A 73 1.41 11.62 -2.69
CA GLU A 73 1.76 12.80 -3.49
C GLU A 73 2.68 13.75 -2.70
N ILE A 74 2.43 13.93 -1.40
CA ILE A 74 3.32 14.72 -0.52
C ILE A 74 4.68 14.04 -0.40
N PHE A 75 4.71 12.73 -0.15
CA PHE A 75 5.95 11.97 -0.02
C PHE A 75 6.80 12.03 -1.29
N GLU A 76 6.19 11.82 -2.45
CA GLU A 76 6.88 11.87 -3.74
C GLU A 76 7.46 13.24 -4.06
N THR A 77 6.81 14.30 -3.58
CA THR A 77 7.29 15.67 -3.70
C THR A 77 8.48 15.92 -2.76
N GLU A 78 8.30 15.60 -1.48
CA GLU A 78 9.27 15.82 -0.40
C GLU A 78 10.60 15.07 -0.67
N PHE A 79 10.53 13.85 -1.19
CA PHE A 79 11.67 12.99 -1.46
C PHE A 79 11.99 12.87 -2.95
N SER A 80 11.56 13.83 -3.76
CA SER A 80 11.69 13.78 -5.23
C SER A 80 13.12 13.54 -5.74
N SER A 81 14.14 14.03 -5.03
CA SER A 81 15.56 13.82 -5.34
C SER A 81 16.10 12.45 -4.98
N LEU A 82 15.41 11.69 -4.12
CA LEU A 82 15.80 10.35 -3.67
C LEU A 82 14.98 9.25 -4.37
N LEU A 83 13.87 9.61 -4.99
CA LEU A 83 12.93 8.65 -5.58
C LEU A 83 13.18 8.47 -7.08
N THR A 84 13.63 7.27 -7.45
CA THR A 84 13.67 6.85 -8.85
C THR A 84 12.26 6.61 -9.39
N THR A 85 12.13 6.59 -10.72
CA THR A 85 10.86 6.24 -11.39
C THR A 85 10.34 4.87 -10.95
N GLU A 86 11.24 3.90 -10.76
CA GLU A 86 10.88 2.55 -10.31
C GLU A 86 10.24 2.56 -8.92
N VAL A 87 10.79 3.31 -7.95
CA VAL A 87 10.21 3.41 -6.61
C VAL A 87 8.83 4.04 -6.65
N LYS A 88 8.64 5.09 -7.47
CA LYS A 88 7.34 5.75 -7.66
C LYS A 88 6.31 4.79 -8.27
N MET A 89 6.74 3.93 -9.19
CA MET A 89 5.89 2.90 -9.77
C MET A 89 5.48 1.85 -8.73
N VAL A 90 6.40 1.39 -7.88
CA VAL A 90 6.11 0.47 -6.78
C VAL A 90 5.12 1.09 -5.78
N LEU A 91 5.33 2.33 -5.36
CA LEU A 91 4.40 3.01 -4.45
C LEU A 91 3.03 3.21 -5.09
N SER A 92 3.00 3.50 -6.40
CA SER A 92 1.76 3.61 -7.17
C SER A 92 1.03 2.28 -7.27
N SER A 93 1.73 1.16 -7.44
CA SER A 93 1.10 -0.16 -7.50
C SER A 93 0.43 -0.52 -6.17
N ILE A 94 1.08 -0.22 -5.03
CA ILE A 94 0.49 -0.37 -3.70
C ILE A 94 -0.79 0.47 -3.56
N TYR A 95 -0.72 1.74 -3.96
CA TYR A 95 -1.88 2.64 -3.94
C TYR A 95 -3.04 2.10 -4.78
N TYR A 96 -2.79 1.73 -6.04
CA TYR A 96 -3.85 1.30 -6.95
C TYR A 96 -4.50 -0.01 -6.51
N LEU A 97 -3.72 -0.98 -6.04
CA LEU A 97 -4.28 -2.24 -5.54
C LEU A 97 -5.07 -2.04 -4.24
N ARG A 98 -4.55 -1.26 -3.28
CA ARG A 98 -5.30 -0.85 -2.08
C ARG A 98 -6.63 -0.22 -2.46
N ASN A 99 -6.59 0.76 -3.37
CA ASN A 99 -7.78 1.49 -3.78
C ASN A 99 -8.79 0.58 -4.50
N ALA A 100 -8.32 -0.33 -5.35
CA ALA A 100 -9.15 -1.31 -6.01
C ALA A 100 -9.85 -2.24 -5.00
N ILE A 101 -9.12 -2.73 -4.00
CA ILE A 101 -9.67 -3.56 -2.92
C ILE A 101 -10.74 -2.79 -2.12
N VAL A 102 -10.43 -1.59 -1.64
CA VAL A 102 -11.32 -0.81 -0.76
C VAL A 102 -12.61 -0.40 -1.48
N HIS A 103 -12.57 -0.24 -2.80
CA HIS A 103 -13.74 0.09 -3.61
C HIS A 103 -14.33 -1.11 -4.38
N SER A 104 -13.91 -2.33 -4.03
CA SER A 104 -14.47 -3.53 -4.65
C SER A 104 -15.85 -3.86 -4.08
N HIS A 105 -16.67 -4.48 -4.92
CA HIS A 105 -17.83 -5.22 -4.47
C HIS A 105 -17.38 -6.53 -3.83
N VAL A 106 -17.63 -6.69 -2.52
CA VAL A 106 -17.30 -7.88 -1.73
C VAL A 106 -18.55 -8.73 -1.51
N SER A 107 -18.41 -10.05 -1.50
CA SER A 107 -19.49 -10.98 -1.18
C SER A 107 -18.93 -12.16 -0.41
N VAL A 108 -19.54 -12.47 0.73
CA VAL A 108 -19.14 -13.61 1.59
C VAL A 108 -19.37 -14.99 0.95
N GLY A 109 -20.07 -15.04 -0.19
CA GLY A 109 -20.24 -16.26 -0.99
C GLY A 109 -19.28 -16.39 -2.17
N ARG A 110 -18.30 -15.48 -2.32
CA ARG A 110 -17.37 -15.44 -3.47
C ARG A 110 -15.93 -15.35 -3.02
N LYS A 111 -15.06 -16.17 -3.64
CA LYS A 111 -13.61 -16.21 -3.36
C LYS A 111 -12.81 -15.05 -3.98
N TYR A 112 -13.48 -14.07 -4.56
CA TYR A 112 -12.85 -12.97 -5.27
C TYR A 112 -13.66 -11.69 -5.10
N LEU A 113 -12.98 -10.57 -5.24
CA LEU A 113 -13.55 -9.23 -5.23
C LEU A 113 -13.73 -8.75 -6.67
N LEU A 114 -14.75 -7.93 -6.90
CA LEU A 114 -15.01 -7.31 -8.20
C LEU A 114 -14.81 -5.81 -8.11
N TYR A 115 -13.89 -5.28 -8.91
CA TYR A 115 -13.61 -3.85 -8.98
C TYR A 115 -13.92 -3.31 -10.36
N LYS A 116 -14.61 -2.17 -10.43
CA LYS A 116 -14.86 -1.44 -11.68
C LYS A 116 -14.09 -0.12 -11.63
N PRO A 117 -13.01 0.04 -12.42
CA PRO A 117 -12.27 1.29 -12.48
C PRO A 117 -13.14 2.44 -13.01
N LYS A 118 -12.82 3.66 -12.57
CA LYS A 118 -13.53 4.87 -12.99
C LYS A 118 -13.11 5.39 -14.37
N ASN A 119 -11.90 5.08 -14.83
CA ASN A 119 -11.36 5.54 -16.11
C ASN A 119 -10.24 4.63 -16.63
N GLU A 120 -9.88 4.79 -17.91
CA GLU A 120 -8.86 4.01 -18.61
C GLU A 120 -7.45 4.15 -18.01
N LYS A 121 -7.11 5.29 -17.40
CA LYS A 121 -5.80 5.45 -16.74
C LYS A 121 -5.68 4.50 -15.55
N ILE A 122 -6.72 4.41 -14.72
CA ILE A 122 -6.77 3.50 -13.58
C ILE A 122 -6.82 2.04 -14.05
N VAL A 123 -7.54 1.76 -15.14
CA VAL A 123 -7.52 0.45 -15.81
C VAL A 123 -6.10 0.03 -16.12
N GLN A 124 -5.34 0.88 -16.81
CA GLN A 124 -3.98 0.57 -17.24
C GLN A 124 -3.03 0.39 -16.03
N SER A 125 -3.11 1.26 -15.02
CA SER A 125 -2.28 1.12 -13.83
C SER A 125 -2.60 -0.14 -13.01
N ILE A 126 -3.88 -0.53 -12.95
CA ILE A 126 -4.29 -1.78 -12.30
C ILE A 126 -3.86 -2.98 -13.13
N LYS A 127 -3.97 -2.92 -14.46
CA LYS A 127 -3.41 -3.95 -15.35
C LYS A 127 -1.91 -4.09 -15.11
N GLU A 128 -1.13 -3.04 -15.09
CA GLU A 128 0.31 -3.13 -14.84
C GLU A 128 0.61 -3.69 -13.44
N THR A 129 -0.21 -3.36 -12.44
CA THR A 129 -0.07 -3.85 -11.06
C THR A 129 -0.45 -5.33 -10.90
N LEU A 130 -1.56 -5.75 -11.51
CA LEU A 130 -2.10 -7.12 -11.41
C LEU A 130 -1.56 -8.07 -12.48
N THR A 131 -1.02 -7.53 -13.59
CA THR A 131 -0.56 -8.25 -14.79
C THR A 131 0.96 -8.25 -14.91
N ILE A 132 1.68 -8.13 -13.80
CA ILE A 132 2.87 -8.98 -13.64
C ILE A 132 2.33 -10.43 -13.58
N LYS A 133 2.04 -10.94 -14.79
CA LYS A 133 1.63 -12.28 -15.21
C LYS A 133 0.20 -12.73 -14.87
N ASN A 134 -0.74 -12.33 -15.72
CA ASN A 134 -1.73 -13.26 -16.28
C ASN A 134 -1.93 -12.95 -17.77
N LYS A 135 -1.37 -13.79 -18.65
CA LYS A 135 -1.86 -13.93 -20.03
C LYS A 135 -3.18 -14.70 -19.99
N SER A 136 -4.01 -14.44 -21.00
CA SER A 136 -5.33 -15.02 -21.31
C SER A 136 -6.47 -14.58 -20.38
N ASP A 137 -7.24 -13.60 -20.84
CA ASP A 137 -8.53 -13.91 -21.47
C ASP A 137 -9.05 -12.68 -22.22
N GLU A 138 -8.77 -12.66 -23.52
CA GLU A 138 -9.42 -11.76 -24.48
C GLU A 138 -10.85 -12.26 -24.67
N ASN A 139 -11.80 -11.65 -23.97
CA ASN A 139 -13.19 -11.48 -24.41
C ASN A 139 -13.96 -10.77 -23.30
N LEU A 140 -14.39 -9.53 -23.55
CA LEU A 140 -15.70 -8.96 -23.21
C LEU A 140 -15.65 -7.43 -23.36
N ASN A 141 -16.35 -6.92 -24.38
CA ASN A 141 -16.72 -5.50 -24.54
C ASN A 141 -17.78 -5.10 -23.48
N VAL A 142 -17.39 -5.15 -22.21
CA VAL A 142 -18.13 -4.70 -21.02
C VAL A 142 -17.15 -3.84 -20.23
N PRO A 143 -17.54 -2.71 -19.61
CA PRO A 143 -16.58 -1.88 -18.86
C PRO A 143 -15.79 -2.75 -17.90
N GLU A 144 -14.46 -2.84 -18.12
CA GLU A 144 -13.61 -3.90 -17.61
C GLU A 144 -13.76 -4.06 -16.09
N ILE A 145 -14.41 -5.14 -15.66
CA ILE A 145 -14.53 -5.50 -14.25
C ILE A 145 -13.32 -6.38 -13.92
N PHE A 146 -12.50 -5.91 -12.98
CA PHE A 146 -11.33 -6.61 -12.49
C PHE A 146 -11.74 -7.60 -11.40
N LYS A 147 -11.24 -8.83 -11.53
CA LYS A 147 -11.34 -9.87 -10.51
C LYS A 147 -10.07 -9.89 -9.67
N ILE A 148 -10.18 -9.58 -8.38
CA ILE A 148 -9.07 -9.68 -7.42
C ILE A 148 -9.26 -10.95 -6.60
N ASP A 149 -8.36 -11.92 -6.77
CA ASP A 149 -8.51 -13.28 -6.21
C ASP A 149 -7.25 -13.68 -5.43
N PHE A 150 -7.22 -13.33 -4.13
CA PHE A 150 -6.09 -13.59 -3.25
C PHE A 150 -6.11 -15.02 -2.65
N SER A 151 -7.05 -15.87 -3.09
CA SER A 151 -6.98 -17.30 -2.79
C SER A 151 -5.77 -17.94 -3.48
N LYS A 152 -5.32 -17.38 -4.61
CA LYS A 152 -4.10 -17.78 -5.33
C LYS A 152 -2.86 -17.35 -4.56
N ASP A 153 -2.03 -18.31 -4.18
CA ASP A 153 -0.82 -18.08 -3.39
C ASP A 153 0.19 -17.18 -4.10
N SER A 154 0.46 -17.41 -5.39
CA SER A 154 1.40 -16.58 -6.17
C SER A 154 1.01 -15.11 -6.13
N LEU A 155 -0.24 -14.79 -6.51
CA LEU A 155 -0.72 -13.41 -6.55
C LEU A 155 -0.62 -12.74 -5.18
N TYR A 156 -1.02 -13.44 -4.10
CA TYR A 156 -0.94 -12.89 -2.75
C TYR A 156 0.52 -12.66 -2.32
N PHE A 157 1.39 -13.66 -2.46
CA PHE A 157 2.78 -13.55 -1.99
C PHE A 157 3.60 -12.56 -2.81
N GLU A 158 3.37 -12.47 -4.13
CA GLU A 158 4.01 -11.46 -4.98
C GLU A 158 3.66 -10.04 -4.52
N ASN A 159 2.37 -9.75 -4.31
CA ASN A 159 1.93 -8.44 -3.83
C ASN A 159 2.40 -8.13 -2.40
N MET A 160 2.48 -9.13 -1.53
CA MET A 160 3.07 -8.99 -0.21
C MET A 160 4.59 -8.74 -0.27
N GLN A 161 5.29 -9.37 -1.23
CA GLN A 161 6.71 -9.15 -1.45
C GLN A 161 6.98 -7.72 -1.94
N VAL A 162 6.09 -7.14 -2.75
CA VAL A 162 6.17 -5.74 -3.16
C VAL A 162 6.13 -4.81 -1.94
N ILE A 163 5.19 -5.00 -1.02
CA ILE A 163 5.12 -4.22 0.23
C ILE A 163 6.40 -4.41 1.06
N LYS A 164 6.83 -5.65 1.24
CA LYS A 164 8.01 -5.99 2.03
C LYS A 164 9.27 -5.34 1.46
N ASN A 165 9.48 -5.44 0.15
CA ASN A 165 10.62 -4.82 -0.54
C ASN A 165 10.56 -3.30 -0.41
N PHE A 166 9.37 -2.71 -0.52
CA PHE A 166 9.22 -1.26 -0.39
C PHE A 166 9.67 -0.77 1.00
N ASP A 167 9.26 -1.46 2.06
CA ASP A 167 9.71 -1.22 3.43
C ASP A 167 11.22 -1.46 3.61
N GLU A 168 11.66 -2.71 3.45
CA GLU A 168 13.01 -3.15 3.84
C GLU A 168 14.13 -2.55 2.98
N VAL A 169 13.82 -2.13 1.75
CA VAL A 169 14.80 -1.56 0.81
C VAL A 169 14.62 -0.05 0.69
N PHE A 170 13.45 0.41 0.24
CA PHE A 170 13.29 1.83 -0.13
C PHE A 170 13.08 2.73 1.08
N LEU A 171 12.18 2.37 2.00
CA LEU A 171 11.98 3.17 3.22
C LEU A 171 13.24 3.15 4.07
N LYS A 172 13.91 2.01 4.19
CA LYS A 172 15.22 1.91 4.85
C LYS A 172 16.26 2.85 4.23
N MET A 173 16.40 2.86 2.91
CA MET A 173 17.33 3.77 2.22
C MET A 173 17.00 5.24 2.53
N ILE A 174 15.72 5.63 2.51
CA ILE A 174 15.31 7.01 2.81
C ILE A 174 15.62 7.36 4.26
N CYS A 175 15.33 6.46 5.20
CA CYS A 175 15.68 6.60 6.62
C CYS A 175 17.17 6.90 6.80
N GLU A 176 18.04 6.10 6.16
CA GLU A 176 19.50 6.29 6.20
C GLU A 176 19.91 7.66 5.66
N LYS A 177 19.27 8.14 4.58
CA LYS A 177 19.56 9.46 3.99
C LYS A 177 19.18 10.63 4.87
N ILE A 178 18.13 10.50 5.70
CA ILE A 178 17.70 11.56 6.61
C ILE A 178 18.20 11.36 8.05
N GLY A 179 18.89 10.26 8.33
CA GLY A 179 19.45 9.96 9.66
C GLY A 179 18.46 9.34 10.65
N VAL A 180 17.37 8.73 10.17
CA VAL A 180 16.38 8.04 11.00
C VAL A 180 16.71 6.54 11.09
N PHE A 181 16.51 5.93 12.27
CA PHE A 181 16.66 4.49 12.44
C PHE A 181 15.40 3.75 11.96
N HIS A 182 15.48 3.06 10.81
CA HIS A 182 14.33 2.43 10.15
C HIS A 182 13.38 1.64 11.08
N PRO A 183 13.84 0.77 12.00
CA PRO A 183 12.95 0.01 12.89
C PRO A 183 12.09 0.85 13.86
N LYS A 184 12.39 2.15 14.00
CA LYS A 184 11.60 3.09 14.81
C LYS A 184 10.40 3.67 14.05
N ILE A 185 10.43 3.66 12.71
CA ILE A 185 9.29 4.06 11.90
C ILE A 185 8.29 2.90 11.91
N ARG A 186 7.11 3.13 12.50
CA ARG A 186 6.09 2.12 12.74
C ARG A 186 4.70 2.67 12.49
#